data_AF-G5JJK4-F1
#
_entry.id   AF-G5JJK4-F1
#
_cell.length_a   1.000
_cell.length_b   1.000
_cell.length_c   1.000
_cell.angle_alpha   90.00
_cell.angle_beta   90.00
_cell.angle_gamma   90.00
#
_symmetry.space_group_name_H-M   'P 1'
#
loop_
_entity.id
_entity.type
_entity.pdbx_description
1 polymer ?
#
loop_
_entity_poly.entity_id
_entity_poly.type
_entity_poly.pdbx_seq_one_letter_code
_entity_poly.pdbx_strand_id
1 'polypeptide(L)' 'QGISIDSQTGVVDVDHTAVQPHSEVIATAVKGNSDSSSETQVTMPIKEGTPAAPTV' A
#
# COMPACT_ATOMS: atom_id res chain seq x y z
N GLN A 1 -0.56 -11.12 10.66
CA GLN A 1 -0.52 -9.67 10.94
C GLN A 1 0.44 -9.07 9.92
N GLY A 2 -0.03 -8.17 9.05
CA GLY A 2 0.79 -7.55 7.98
C GLY A 2 0.38 -6.10 7.70
N ILE A 3 -0.35 -5.49 8.61
CA ILE A 3 -0.69 -4.06 8.59
C ILE A 3 -0.37 -3.52 9.97
N SER A 4 0.34 -2.41 10.04
CA SER A 4 0.65 -1.68 11.28
C SER A 4 0.43 -0.19 11.11
N ILE A 5 0.10 0.48 12.21
CA ILE A 5 -0.11 1.93 12.24
C ILE A 5 0.71 2.50 13.39
N ASP A 6 1.53 3.50 13.10
CA ASP A 6 2.15 4.32 14.13
C ASP A 6 1.10 5.26 14.71
N SER A 7 0.82 5.13 16.00
CA SER A 7 -0.26 5.88 16.67
C SER A 7 0.06 7.36 16.90
N GLN A 8 1.34 7.75 16.81
CA GLN A 8 1.79 9.12 17.04
C GLN A 8 1.77 9.96 15.76
N THR A 9 2.05 9.31 14.61
CA THR A 9 2.23 9.94 13.30
C THR A 9 1.13 9.57 12.30
N GLY A 10 0.43 8.46 12.51
CA GLY A 10 -0.59 7.93 11.60
C GLY A 10 -0.01 7.22 10.37
N VAL A 11 1.30 6.93 10.35
CA VAL A 11 1.93 6.17 9.25
C VAL A 11 1.36 4.75 9.24
N VAL A 12 0.89 4.32 8.07
CA VAL A 12 0.35 2.97 7.83
C VAL A 12 1.37 2.18 7.01
N ASP A 13 1.87 1.10 7.58
CA ASP A 13 2.73 0.14 6.89
C ASP A 13 1.92 -1.09 6.51
N VAL A 14 1.94 -1.43 5.22
CA VAL A 14 1.25 -2.60 4.65
C VAL A 14 2.30 -3.54 4.06
N ASP A 15 2.45 -4.70 4.68
CA ASP A 15 3.35 -5.76 4.24
C ASP A 15 2.75 -6.52 3.04
N HIS A 16 3.61 -7.02 2.17
CA HIS A 16 3.23 -7.85 1.01
C HIS A 16 2.40 -9.10 1.36
N THR A 17 2.42 -9.56 2.60
CA THR A 17 1.60 -10.69 3.08
C THR A 17 0.14 -10.30 3.37
N ALA A 18 -0.15 -9.01 3.52
CA ALA A 18 -1.50 -8.53 3.84
C ALA A 18 -2.38 -8.30 2.59
N VAL A 19 -1.78 -8.19 1.41
CA VAL A 19 -2.45 -7.76 0.17
C VAL A 19 -1.95 -8.59 -1.01
N GLN A 20 -2.81 -8.84 -2.00
CA GLN A 20 -2.41 -9.56 -3.20
C GLN A 20 -1.62 -8.63 -4.14
N PRO A 21 -0.68 -9.16 -4.94
CA PRO A 21 -0.03 -8.39 -6.00
C PRO A 21 -1.07 -7.72 -6.90
N HIS A 22 -0.79 -6.50 -7.37
CA HIS A 22 -1.70 -5.70 -8.19
C HIS A 22 -3.00 -5.26 -7.51
N SER A 23 -3.17 -5.53 -6.20
CA SER A 23 -4.31 -5.00 -5.45
C SER A 23 -4.16 -3.51 -5.21
N GLU A 24 -5.29 -2.85 -5.09
CA GLU A 24 -5.36 -1.46 -4.70
C GLU A 24 -5.42 -1.31 -3.17
N VAL A 25 -4.63 -0.40 -2.64
CA VAL A 25 -4.57 -0.05 -1.23
C VAL A 25 -5.01 1.39 -1.08
N ILE A 26 -6.07 1.60 -0.29
CA ILE A 26 -6.65 2.92 -0.03
C ILE A 26 -6.51 3.22 1.46
N ALA A 27 -5.91 4.37 1.78
CA ALA A 27 -5.77 4.87 3.13
C ALA A 27 -6.51 6.20 3.29
N THR A 28 -7.47 6.24 4.22
CA THR A 28 -8.24 7.43 4.57
C THR A 28 -8.03 7.73 6.05
N ALA A 29 -7.62 8.95 6.37
CA ALA A 29 -7.54 9.41 7.75
C ALA A 29 -8.78 10.24 8.11
N VAL A 30 -9.37 9.98 9.28
CA VAL A 30 -10.49 10.76 9.83
C VAL A 30 -10.08 11.24 11.21
N LYS A 31 -10.20 12.55 11.48
CA LYS A 31 -9.85 13.12 12.78
C LYS A 31 -11.06 13.83 13.39
N GLY A 32 -11.75 13.19 14.33
CA GLY A 32 -12.93 13.77 15.01
C GLY A 32 -14.05 14.16 14.05
N ASN A 33 -14.66 15.34 14.24
CA ASN A 33 -15.74 15.89 13.41
C ASN A 33 -15.24 16.63 12.14
N SER A 34 -13.98 16.47 11.75
CA SER A 34 -13.44 17.11 10.55
C SER A 34 -13.66 16.23 9.32
N ASP A 35 -13.90 16.86 8.17
CA ASP A 35 -14.02 16.19 6.86
C ASP A 35 -12.94 15.11 6.67
N SER A 36 -13.31 14.02 5.98
CA SER A 36 -12.38 12.96 5.60
C SER A 36 -11.11 13.57 5.00
N SER A 37 -9.95 13.24 5.56
CA SER A 37 -8.67 13.72 5.05
C SER A 37 -8.40 13.13 3.67
N SER A 38 -7.47 13.74 2.93
CA SER A 38 -7.08 13.29 1.59
C SER A 38 -6.83 11.78 1.55
N GLU A 39 -7.51 11.12 0.62
CA GLU A 39 -7.33 9.71 0.33
C GLU A 39 -5.96 9.49 -0.31
N THR A 40 -5.23 8.48 0.19
CA THR A 40 -4.00 7.99 -0.46
C THR A 40 -4.29 6.64 -1.09
N GLN A 41 -4.03 6.53 -2.39
CA GLN A 41 -4.26 5.33 -3.18
C GLN A 41 -2.91 4.85 -3.74
N VAL A 42 -2.60 3.58 -3.51
CA VAL A 42 -1.37 2.94 -4.00
C VAL A 42 -1.72 1.57 -4.55
N THR A 43 -1.21 1.24 -5.73
CA THR A 43 -1.31 -0.11 -6.29
C THR A 43 -0.09 -0.94 -5.87
N MET A 44 -0.33 -2.13 -5.35
CA MET A 44 0.75 -3.02 -4.96
C MET A 44 1.58 -3.46 -6.17
N PRO A 45 2.91 -3.34 -6.10
CA PRO A 45 3.76 -3.76 -7.20
C PRO A 45 3.63 -5.26 -7.44
N ILE A 46 3.71 -5.65 -8.71
CA ILE A 46 3.85 -7.05 -9.09
C ILE A 46 5.32 -7.40 -9.17
N LYS A 47 5.65 -8.67 -8.94
CA LYS A 47 6.97 -9.19 -9.26
C LYS A 47 7.23 -9.02 -10.75
N GLU A 48 8.38 -8.46 -11.10
CA GLU A 48 8.81 -8.37 -12.50
C GLU A 48 8.95 -9.77 -13.09
N GLY A 49 8.44 -9.96 -14.31
CA GLY A 49 8.59 -11.22 -15.03
C GLY A 49 10.07 -11.51 -15.30
N THR A 50 10.42 -12.79 -15.45
CA THR A 50 11.77 -13.18 -15.88
C THR A 50 12.11 -12.45 -17.19
N PRO A 51 13.20 -11.66 -17.26
CA PRO A 51 13.59 -10.98 -18.49
C PRO A 51 13.87 -11.98 -19.62
N ALA A 52 13.65 -11.55 -20.86
CA ALA A 52 14.05 -12.35 -22.02
C ALA A 52 15.57 -12.59 -22.00
N ALA A 53 15.99 -13.79 -22.42
CA ALA A 53 17.41 -14.09 -22.57
C ALA A 53 18.06 -13.10 -23.56
N PRO A 54 19.31 -12.66 -23.32
CA PRO A 54 19.99 -11.74 -24.21
C PRO A 54 20.17 -12.36 -25.60
N THR A 55 19.84 -11.61 -26.64
CA THR A 55 20.17 -11.99 -28.02
C THR A 55 21.63 -11.64 -28.30
N VAL A 56 22.40 -12.63 -28.77
CA VAL A 56 23.79 -12.49 -29.26
C VAL A 56 23.85 -11.98 -30.69
#